data_AF-A0A839YTP1-F1
#
_entry.id   AF-A0A839YTP1-F1
#
_cell.length_a   1.000
_cell.length_b   1.000
_cell.length_c   1.000
_cell.angle_alpha   90.00
_cell.angle_beta   90.00
_cell.angle_gamma   90.00
#
_symmetry.space_group_name_H-M   'P 1'
#
loop_
_entity.id
_entity.type
_entity.pdbx_description
1 polymer ?
#
loop_
_entity_poly.entity_id
_entity_poly.type
_entity_poly.pdbx_seq_one_letter_code
_entity_poly.pdbx_strand_id
1 'polypeptide(L)'
;MRAIARGIGAEEIHAAVLGVGRLDEIAPEILKVLRRAGPAFAIARVEKRYVIATKVFDTIFDAFENKAVPWHVYNIPPLRMVMVFKVAHILDEDSAETFMAALMEPNDQKAWAKMADFSRALIPRVALIPDERSRRVVGEALQWAADNPEALDFVHNDKVGRKSHLPNLIGFGNLLNAIETRSVLWNRPVDVIRHDRQEEFAAGLKFWHKMYSNAREDVVEMPFSGRMVLRRVFGSRLEISTAKDSAGIQMIDVILWLFSRAQREELPPRCQAILDYVYSRGHLDDFSYAAAADRTERTIEEIYAEPLQPGALEGALEFQAEIEERRQASMAEYALLNTANG
;
A
#
# COMPACT_ATOMS: atom_id res chain seq x y z
N MET A 1 -32.52 -2.49 -4.67
CA MET A 1 -31.63 -3.44 -5.38
C MET A 1 -32.39 -4.62 -5.98
N ARG A 2 -32.86 -5.61 -5.22
CA ARG A 2 -33.59 -6.78 -5.79
C ARG A 2 -34.76 -6.43 -6.72
N ALA A 3 -35.55 -5.40 -6.39
CA ALA A 3 -36.63 -4.95 -7.27
C ALA A 3 -36.13 -4.40 -8.61
N ILE A 4 -35.00 -3.68 -8.61
CA ILE A 4 -34.35 -3.15 -9.82
C ILE A 4 -33.80 -4.31 -10.66
N ALA A 5 -33.10 -5.26 -10.03
CA ALA A 5 -32.60 -6.47 -10.68
C ALA A 5 -33.72 -7.26 -11.38
N ARG A 6 -34.84 -7.49 -10.70
CA ARG A 6 -36.00 -8.17 -11.30
C ARG A 6 -36.61 -7.38 -12.46
N GLY A 7 -36.61 -6.05 -12.38
CA GLY A 7 -37.09 -5.18 -13.46
C GLY A 7 -36.32 -5.34 -14.77
N ILE A 8 -35.07 -5.80 -14.70
CA ILE A 8 -34.22 -6.09 -15.87
C ILE A 8 -34.06 -7.59 -16.15
N GLY A 9 -34.90 -8.43 -15.52
CA GLY A 9 -34.87 -9.89 -15.69
C GLY A 9 -33.67 -10.60 -15.07
N ALA A 10 -33.00 -9.98 -14.10
CA ALA A 10 -31.82 -10.54 -13.43
C ALA A 10 -32.09 -10.84 -11.94
N GLU A 11 -31.39 -11.83 -11.38
CA GLU A 11 -31.44 -12.12 -9.94
C GLU A 11 -30.67 -11.08 -9.11
N GLU A 12 -29.63 -10.49 -9.71
CA GLU A 12 -28.79 -9.47 -9.12
C GLU A 12 -28.24 -8.51 -10.18
N ILE A 13 -27.74 -7.35 -9.74
CA ILE A 13 -27.10 -6.38 -10.63
C ILE A 13 -25.61 -6.68 -10.69
N HIS A 14 -25.13 -6.95 -11.90
CA HIS A 14 -23.70 -7.06 -12.23
C HIS A 14 -23.36 -6.06 -13.32
N ALA A 15 -22.60 -5.03 -12.96
CA ALA A 15 -22.34 -3.91 -13.85
C ALA A 15 -21.59 -4.32 -15.12
N ALA A 16 -20.64 -5.25 -15.01
CA ALA A 16 -19.91 -5.78 -16.16
C ALA A 16 -20.80 -6.52 -17.16
N VAL A 17 -21.84 -7.22 -16.69
CA VAL A 17 -22.79 -7.96 -17.54
C VAL A 17 -23.76 -7.01 -18.23
N LEU A 18 -24.19 -5.96 -17.53
CA LEU A 18 -25.13 -4.97 -18.07
C LEU A 18 -24.46 -4.05 -19.10
N GLY A 19 -23.18 -3.73 -18.88
CA GLY A 19 -22.49 -2.72 -19.66
C GLY A 19 -23.06 -1.32 -19.43
N VAL A 20 -22.47 -0.34 -20.11
CA VAL A 20 -22.71 1.09 -19.81
C VAL A 20 -24.16 1.48 -20.16
N GLY A 21 -24.69 1.02 -21.30
CA GLY A 21 -26.01 1.40 -21.79
C GLY A 21 -27.15 0.96 -20.87
N ARG A 22 -27.25 -0.34 -20.58
CA ARG A 22 -28.31 -0.86 -19.69
C ARG A 22 -28.15 -0.36 -18.25
N LEU A 23 -26.92 -0.09 -17.81
CA LEU A 23 -26.68 0.49 -16.50
C LEU A 23 -27.19 1.93 -16.42
N ASP A 24 -27.03 2.73 -17.47
CA ASP A 24 -27.52 4.12 -17.52
C ASP A 24 -29.06 4.19 -17.46
N GLU A 25 -29.76 3.19 -18.01
CA GLU A 25 -31.21 3.08 -17.92
C GLU A 25 -31.70 2.91 -16.47
N ILE A 26 -31.00 2.09 -15.66
CA ILE A 26 -31.38 1.82 -14.27
C ILE A 26 -30.69 2.74 -13.25
N ALA A 27 -29.71 3.53 -13.67
CA ALA A 27 -28.92 4.40 -12.81
C ALA A 27 -29.75 5.38 -11.95
N PRO A 28 -30.85 6.00 -12.46
CA PRO A 28 -31.69 6.86 -11.63
C PRO A 28 -32.33 6.15 -10.44
N GLU A 29 -32.77 4.90 -10.61
CA GLU A 29 -33.37 4.11 -9.53
C GLU A 29 -32.30 3.65 -8.52
N ILE A 30 -31.10 3.30 -8.99
CA ILE A 30 -29.95 3.02 -8.14
C ILE A 30 -29.60 4.26 -7.29
N LEU A 31 -29.51 5.43 -7.91
CA LEU A 31 -29.20 6.70 -7.24
C LEU A 31 -30.28 7.07 -6.22
N LYS A 32 -31.56 6.82 -6.51
CA LYS A 32 -32.66 7.02 -5.55
C LYS A 32 -32.50 6.13 -4.32
N VAL A 33 -32.11 4.87 -4.50
CA VAL A 33 -31.81 3.94 -3.38
C VAL A 33 -30.62 4.47 -2.58
N LEU A 34 -29.54 4.90 -3.24
CA LEU A 34 -28.35 5.47 -2.59
C LEU A 34 -28.70 6.69 -1.74
N ARG A 35 -29.40 7.68 -2.31
CA ARG A 35 -29.81 8.90 -1.60
C ARG A 35 -30.67 8.59 -0.39
N ARG A 36 -31.60 7.64 -0.51
CA ARG A 36 -32.48 7.22 0.59
C ARG A 36 -31.72 6.48 1.70
N ALA A 37 -30.81 5.57 1.33
CA ALA A 37 -30.02 4.81 2.30
C ALA A 37 -28.96 5.68 2.99
N GLY A 38 -28.50 6.73 2.32
CA GLY A 38 -27.52 7.66 2.85
C GLY A 38 -26.18 7.01 3.25
N PRO A 39 -25.54 6.17 2.42
CA PRO A 39 -24.24 5.59 2.75
C PRO A 39 -23.10 6.60 2.70
N ALA A 40 -22.04 6.31 3.44
CA ALA A 40 -20.72 6.90 3.25
C ALA A 40 -19.88 5.94 2.40
N PHE A 41 -18.93 6.50 1.64
CA PHE A 41 -18.06 5.69 0.79
C PHE A 41 -16.61 5.83 1.20
N ALA A 42 -15.86 4.75 1.01
CA ALA A 42 -14.42 4.73 1.05
C ALA A 42 -13.95 3.92 -0.15
N ILE A 43 -13.07 4.49 -0.97
CA ILE A 43 -12.47 3.84 -2.13
C ILE A 43 -10.98 3.80 -1.88
N ALA A 44 -10.37 2.61 -2.00
CA ALA A 44 -8.93 2.45 -1.97
C ALA A 44 -8.45 2.15 -3.40
N ARG A 45 -7.67 3.06 -4.00
CA ARG A 45 -7.00 2.86 -5.27
C ARG A 45 -5.57 2.43 -5.00
N VAL A 46 -5.17 1.31 -5.59
CA VAL A 46 -3.82 0.75 -5.42
C VAL A 46 -3.16 0.60 -6.79
N GLU A 47 -2.12 1.38 -7.04
CA GLU A 47 -1.31 1.25 -8.24
C GLU A 47 -0.26 0.16 -8.05
N LYS A 48 -0.34 -0.91 -8.86
CA LYS A 48 0.55 -2.08 -8.75
C LYS A 48 2.03 -1.70 -8.84
N ARG A 49 2.39 -0.81 -9.78
CA ARG A 49 3.78 -0.39 -9.97
C ARG A 49 4.32 0.35 -8.74
N TYR A 50 3.48 1.16 -8.08
CA TYR A 50 3.85 1.85 -6.85
C TYR A 50 3.97 0.89 -5.67
N VAL A 51 3.08 -0.10 -5.57
CA VAL A 51 3.20 -1.20 -4.59
C VAL A 51 4.54 -1.94 -4.74
N ILE A 52 4.95 -2.26 -5.96
CA ILE A 52 6.23 -2.95 -6.17
C ILE A 52 7.39 -2.07 -5.72
N ALA A 53 7.46 -0.81 -6.13
CA ALA A 53 8.58 0.05 -5.74
C ALA A 53 8.66 0.27 -4.23
N THR A 54 7.53 0.50 -3.56
CA THR A 54 7.49 0.63 -2.10
C THR A 54 7.92 -0.67 -1.43
N LYS A 55 7.50 -1.85 -1.93
CA LYS A 55 7.96 -3.13 -1.39
C LYS A 55 9.44 -3.41 -1.61
N VAL A 56 9.96 -3.14 -2.80
CA VAL A 56 11.41 -3.25 -3.08
C VAL A 56 12.17 -2.40 -2.08
N PHE A 57 11.70 -1.17 -1.85
CA PHE A 57 12.30 -0.28 -0.88
C PHE A 57 12.21 -0.85 0.55
N ASP A 58 11.03 -1.29 0.96
CA ASP A 58 10.80 -1.80 2.32
C ASP A 58 11.59 -3.06 2.63
N THR A 59 11.79 -3.93 1.62
CA THR A 59 12.52 -5.18 1.78
C THR A 59 14.04 -5.01 1.73
N ILE A 60 14.56 -4.11 0.87
CA ILE A 60 16.01 -4.00 0.66
C ILE A 60 16.62 -2.84 1.44
N PHE A 61 15.84 -1.80 1.72
CA PHE A 61 16.34 -0.54 2.25
C PHE A 61 16.00 -0.32 3.72
N ASP A 62 15.49 -1.33 4.43
CA ASP A 62 15.37 -1.24 5.88
C ASP A 62 16.77 -1.23 6.52
N ALA A 63 17.13 -0.13 7.18
CA ALA A 63 18.45 0.04 7.80
C ALA A 63 18.71 -0.90 8.99
N PHE A 64 17.67 -1.53 9.54
CA PHE A 64 17.84 -2.54 10.59
C PHE A 64 18.26 -3.90 10.01
N GLU A 65 17.86 -4.21 8.77
CA GLU A 65 18.23 -5.44 8.08
C GLU A 65 19.48 -5.22 7.23
N ASN A 66 19.42 -4.25 6.32
CA ASN A 66 20.50 -3.90 5.41
C ASN A 66 21.45 -2.86 6.01
N LYS A 67 22.61 -3.33 6.47
CA LYS A 67 23.63 -2.49 7.14
C LYS A 67 24.24 -1.44 6.22
N ALA A 68 24.11 -1.58 4.90
CA ALA A 68 24.60 -0.60 3.96
C ALA A 68 23.67 0.62 3.80
N VAL A 69 22.50 0.64 4.44
CA VAL A 69 21.55 1.74 4.32
C VAL A 69 21.69 2.73 5.49
N PRO A 70 21.90 4.04 5.23
CA PRO A 70 21.88 5.05 6.29
C PRO A 70 20.50 5.12 6.96
N TRP A 71 20.46 5.20 8.30
CA TRP A 71 19.20 5.19 9.06
C TRP A 71 18.16 6.21 8.58
N HIS A 72 18.61 7.44 8.27
CA HIS A 72 17.74 8.53 7.84
C HIS A 72 17.11 8.31 6.45
N VAL A 73 17.72 7.49 5.59
CA VAL A 73 17.20 7.17 4.25
C VAL A 73 15.89 6.39 4.34
N TYR A 74 15.75 5.53 5.34
CA TYR A 74 14.54 4.73 5.55
C TYR A 74 13.56 5.36 6.53
N ASN A 75 14.06 5.95 7.62
CA ASN A 75 13.23 6.34 8.76
C ASN A 75 12.71 7.77 8.71
N ILE A 76 13.23 8.64 7.83
CA ILE A 76 12.68 9.99 7.63
C ILE A 76 11.71 9.96 6.43
N PRO A 77 10.39 10.11 6.63
CA PRO A 77 9.40 9.86 5.58
C PRO A 77 9.59 10.62 4.25
N PRO A 78 9.86 11.94 4.23
CA PRO A 78 10.07 12.64 2.96
C PRO A 78 11.34 12.15 2.24
N LEU A 79 12.42 11.83 2.97
CA LEU A 79 13.64 11.28 2.39
C LEU A 79 13.40 9.87 1.83
N ARG A 80 12.69 9.02 2.60
CA ARG A 80 12.27 7.68 2.16
C ARG A 80 11.50 7.76 0.84
N MET A 81 10.53 8.67 0.73
CA MET A 81 9.75 8.80 -0.51
C MET A 81 10.58 9.28 -1.69
N VAL A 82 11.45 10.27 -1.52
CA VAL A 82 12.40 10.67 -2.58
C VAL A 82 13.24 9.48 -3.05
N MET A 83 13.69 8.63 -2.13
CA MET A 83 14.49 7.44 -2.46
C MET A 83 13.65 6.34 -3.12
N VAL A 84 12.39 6.12 -2.69
CA VAL A 84 11.44 5.23 -3.36
C VAL A 84 11.24 5.65 -4.82
N PHE A 85 11.06 6.94 -5.11
CA PHE A 85 10.91 7.42 -6.50
C PHE A 85 12.17 7.18 -7.33
N LYS A 86 13.36 7.36 -6.75
CA LYS A 86 14.63 7.08 -7.43
C LYS A 86 14.81 5.58 -7.72
N VAL A 87 14.45 4.72 -6.78
CA VAL A 87 14.46 3.26 -6.97
C VAL A 87 13.40 2.84 -7.99
N ALA A 88 12.20 3.42 -7.93
CA ALA A 88 11.14 3.18 -8.91
C ALA A 88 11.59 3.47 -10.35
N HIS A 89 12.44 4.48 -10.54
CA HIS A 89 12.96 4.85 -11.86
C HIS A 89 13.84 3.77 -12.50
N ILE A 90 14.49 2.92 -11.70
CA ILE A 90 15.37 1.85 -12.20
C ILE A 90 14.67 0.48 -12.30
N LEU A 91 13.41 0.39 -11.88
CA LEU A 91 12.59 -0.81 -11.97
C LEU A 91 11.86 -0.90 -13.32
N ASP A 92 11.87 -2.10 -13.89
CA ASP A 92 11.04 -2.49 -15.03
C ASP A 92 10.18 -3.73 -14.69
N GLU A 93 9.45 -4.23 -15.68
CA GLU A 93 8.55 -5.37 -15.53
C GLU A 93 9.32 -6.65 -15.17
N ASP A 94 10.43 -6.94 -15.85
CA ASP A 94 11.27 -8.12 -15.56
C ASP A 94 11.83 -8.11 -14.13
N SER A 95 12.27 -6.93 -13.66
CA SER A 95 12.74 -6.77 -12.28
C SER A 95 11.61 -6.97 -11.27
N ALA A 96 10.42 -6.43 -11.56
CA ALA A 96 9.25 -6.59 -10.71
C ALA A 96 8.81 -8.06 -10.61
N GLU A 97 8.84 -8.80 -11.72
CA GLU A 97 8.52 -10.23 -11.74
C GLU A 97 9.53 -11.04 -10.92
N THR A 98 10.82 -10.76 -11.08
CA THR A 98 11.90 -11.44 -10.34
C THR A 98 11.76 -11.21 -8.84
N PHE A 99 11.53 -9.95 -8.43
CA PHE A 99 11.31 -9.59 -7.03
C PHE A 99 10.07 -10.27 -6.45
N MET A 100 8.95 -10.26 -7.17
CA MET A 100 7.73 -10.93 -6.72
C MET A 100 7.92 -12.44 -6.62
N ALA A 101 8.70 -13.05 -7.52
CA ALA A 101 9.03 -14.47 -7.44
C ALA A 101 9.88 -14.79 -6.19
N ALA A 102 10.77 -13.90 -5.76
CA ALA A 102 11.48 -14.03 -4.48
C ALA A 102 10.52 -13.98 -3.29
N LEU A 103 9.62 -12.99 -3.21
CA LEU A 103 8.66 -12.85 -2.10
C LEU A 103 7.67 -14.03 -2.00
N MET A 104 7.35 -14.66 -3.13
CA MET A 104 6.39 -15.75 -3.20
C MET A 104 7.02 -17.14 -3.06
N GLU A 105 8.35 -17.24 -2.99
CA GLU A 105 9.06 -18.50 -2.85
C GLU A 105 9.02 -19.00 -1.39
N PRO A 106 8.42 -20.18 -1.12
CA PRO A 106 8.31 -20.71 0.24
C PRO A 106 9.62 -21.29 0.79
N ASN A 107 10.63 -21.52 -0.06
CA ASN A 107 11.91 -22.07 0.38
C ASN A 107 12.95 -20.96 0.53
N ASP A 108 13.44 -20.77 1.75
CA ASP A 108 14.38 -19.72 2.12
C ASP A 108 15.58 -19.62 1.16
N GLN A 109 16.28 -20.73 0.91
CA GLN A 109 17.46 -20.74 0.04
C GLN A 109 17.15 -20.30 -1.40
N LYS A 110 16.02 -20.74 -1.95
CA LYS A 110 15.58 -20.31 -3.28
C LYS A 110 15.13 -18.85 -3.29
N ALA A 111 14.47 -18.40 -2.23
CA ALA A 111 14.02 -17.02 -2.08
C ALA A 111 15.22 -16.08 -2.01
N TRP A 112 16.23 -16.44 -1.22
CA TRP A 112 17.50 -15.72 -1.11
C TRP A 112 18.26 -15.68 -2.42
N ALA A 113 18.35 -16.80 -3.15
CA ALA A 113 18.98 -16.82 -4.47
C ALA A 113 18.29 -15.86 -5.45
N LYS A 114 16.95 -15.87 -5.49
CA LYS A 114 16.16 -14.95 -6.32
C LYS A 114 16.33 -13.49 -5.90
N MET A 115 16.39 -13.21 -4.61
CA MET A 115 16.63 -11.86 -4.09
C MET A 115 18.02 -11.36 -4.49
N ALA A 116 19.03 -12.23 -4.42
CA ALA A 116 20.38 -11.88 -4.84
C ALA A 116 20.46 -11.63 -6.36
N ASP A 117 19.79 -12.46 -7.16
CA ASP A 117 19.70 -12.27 -8.62
C ASP A 117 18.99 -10.96 -8.98
N PHE A 118 17.87 -10.65 -8.31
CA PHE A 118 17.19 -9.36 -8.44
C PHE A 118 18.14 -8.21 -8.14
N SER A 119 18.79 -8.22 -6.97
CA SER A 119 19.71 -7.15 -6.56
C SER A 119 20.85 -6.95 -7.57
N ARG A 120 21.48 -8.03 -8.04
CA ARG A 120 22.55 -7.97 -9.05
C ARG A 120 22.06 -7.42 -10.39
N ALA A 121 20.86 -7.77 -10.81
CA ALA A 121 20.28 -7.26 -12.06
C ALA A 121 20.00 -5.75 -12.01
N LEU A 122 19.72 -5.19 -10.83
CA LEU A 122 19.48 -3.75 -10.66
C LEU A 122 20.76 -2.92 -10.59
N ILE A 123 21.88 -3.47 -10.10
CA ILE A 123 23.14 -2.72 -9.90
C ILE A 123 23.58 -1.92 -11.14
N PRO A 124 23.60 -2.48 -12.37
CA PRO A 124 23.99 -1.72 -13.56
C PRO A 124 23.08 -0.51 -13.84
N ARG A 125 21.83 -0.55 -13.41
CA ARG A 125 20.82 0.50 -13.64
C ARG A 125 20.92 1.65 -12.65
N VAL A 126 21.70 1.49 -11.56
CA VAL A 126 21.95 2.57 -10.59
C VAL A 126 22.53 3.81 -11.27
N ALA A 127 23.27 3.64 -12.36
CA ALA A 127 23.80 4.75 -13.16
C ALA A 127 22.71 5.70 -13.72
N LEU A 128 21.46 5.24 -13.85
CA LEU A 128 20.32 6.05 -14.31
C LEU A 128 19.83 7.04 -13.24
N ILE A 129 20.23 6.87 -11.97
CA ILE A 129 19.83 7.78 -10.90
C ILE A 129 20.64 9.10 -11.03
N PRO A 130 20.00 10.28 -11.09
CA PRO A 130 20.70 11.54 -11.33
C PRO A 130 21.66 11.97 -10.21
N ASP A 131 21.27 11.74 -8.96
CA ASP A 131 22.00 12.18 -7.78
C ASP A 131 23.11 11.20 -7.38
N GLU A 132 24.35 11.69 -7.24
CA GLU A 132 25.53 10.89 -6.92
C GLU A 132 25.43 10.20 -5.56
N ARG A 133 24.97 10.92 -4.53
CA ARG A 133 24.82 10.32 -3.20
C ARG A 133 23.81 9.18 -3.23
N SER A 134 22.69 9.38 -3.93
CA SER A 134 21.68 8.33 -4.11
C SER A 134 22.22 7.14 -4.88
N ARG A 135 23.02 7.36 -5.94
CA ARG A 135 23.71 6.25 -6.64
C ARG A 135 24.54 5.42 -5.67
N ARG A 136 25.33 6.07 -4.83
CA ARG A 136 26.16 5.39 -3.84
C ARG A 136 25.32 4.58 -2.84
N VAL A 137 24.31 5.20 -2.22
CA VAL A 137 23.45 4.51 -1.24
C VAL A 137 22.71 3.33 -1.88
N VAL A 138 22.10 3.54 -3.06
CA VAL A 138 21.34 2.50 -3.75
C VAL A 138 22.26 1.37 -4.22
N GLY A 139 23.41 1.70 -4.79
CA GLY A 139 24.39 0.71 -5.22
C GLY A 139 24.92 -0.13 -4.06
N GLU A 140 25.32 0.51 -2.95
CA GLU A 140 25.82 -0.20 -1.77
C GLU A 140 24.72 -1.06 -1.10
N ALA A 141 23.48 -0.57 -1.04
CA ALA A 141 22.35 -1.34 -0.52
C ALA A 141 22.04 -2.59 -1.36
N LEU A 142 22.00 -2.44 -2.69
CA LEU A 142 21.78 -3.57 -3.61
C LEU A 142 22.93 -4.58 -3.55
N GLN A 143 24.18 -4.10 -3.52
CA GLN A 143 25.34 -4.98 -3.41
C GLN A 143 25.30 -5.77 -2.09
N TRP A 144 25.02 -5.10 -0.97
CA TRP A 144 24.92 -5.75 0.33
C TRP A 144 23.80 -6.80 0.35
N ALA A 145 22.63 -6.49 -0.22
CA ALA A 145 21.51 -7.44 -0.34
C ALA A 145 21.80 -8.62 -1.27
N ALA A 146 22.64 -8.42 -2.29
CA ALA A 146 23.09 -9.49 -3.17
C ALA A 146 24.08 -10.45 -2.48
N ASP A 147 24.89 -9.93 -1.57
CA ASP A 147 25.92 -10.69 -0.86
C ASP A 147 25.39 -11.35 0.42
N ASN A 148 24.35 -10.77 1.04
CA ASN A 148 23.78 -11.23 2.30
C ASN A 148 22.24 -11.34 2.26
N PRO A 149 21.65 -12.04 1.27
CA PRO A 149 20.20 -12.11 1.10
C PRO A 149 19.48 -12.77 2.29
N GLU A 150 20.17 -13.61 3.08
CA GLU A 150 19.66 -14.27 4.28
C GLU A 150 19.41 -13.33 5.46
N ALA A 151 20.01 -12.13 5.42
CA ALA A 151 19.84 -11.14 6.46
C ALA A 151 18.56 -10.29 6.33
N LEU A 152 17.84 -10.47 5.22
CA LEU A 152 16.56 -9.79 4.95
C LEU A 152 15.39 -10.68 5.40
N ASP A 153 14.49 -10.14 6.23
CA ASP A 153 13.32 -10.87 6.73
C ASP A 153 12.11 -10.69 5.81
N PHE A 154 12.08 -11.46 4.73
CA PHE A 154 11.00 -11.39 3.73
C PHE A 154 10.36 -12.74 3.39
N VAL A 155 10.89 -13.85 3.89
CA VAL A 155 10.42 -15.19 3.52
C VAL A 155 9.27 -15.62 4.42
N HIS A 156 8.12 -15.89 3.82
CA HIS A 156 6.96 -16.40 4.55
C HIS A 156 6.72 -17.88 4.22
N ASN A 157 6.81 -18.74 5.24
CA ASN A 157 6.59 -20.18 5.10
C ASN A 157 5.11 -20.56 4.93
N ASP A 158 4.18 -19.72 5.38
CA ASP A 158 2.75 -19.95 5.22
C ASP A 158 2.14 -19.20 4.01
N LYS A 159 1.05 -19.74 3.49
CA LYS A 159 0.38 -19.20 2.29
C LYS A 159 -0.28 -17.83 2.53
N VAL A 160 -0.68 -17.53 3.77
CA VAL A 160 -1.34 -16.27 4.12
C VAL A 160 -0.31 -15.14 4.15
N GLY A 161 0.85 -15.38 4.78
CA GLY A 161 2.00 -14.47 4.80
C GLY A 161 2.44 -14.11 3.38
N ARG A 162 2.69 -15.09 2.50
CA ARG A 162 3.08 -14.83 1.11
C ARG A 162 2.06 -13.99 0.34
N LYS A 163 0.76 -14.30 0.51
CA LYS A 163 -0.30 -13.54 -0.17
C LYS A 163 -0.46 -12.12 0.36
N SER A 164 0.06 -11.80 1.54
CA SER A 164 -0.01 -10.45 2.13
C SER A 164 0.60 -9.36 1.24
N HIS A 165 1.52 -9.72 0.35
CA HIS A 165 2.13 -8.79 -0.59
C HIS A 165 1.20 -8.38 -1.74
N LEU A 166 0.05 -9.03 -1.91
CA LEU A 166 -0.86 -8.76 -3.02
C LEU A 166 -1.62 -7.44 -2.81
N PRO A 167 -1.86 -6.64 -3.88
CA PRO A 167 -2.51 -5.33 -3.80
C PRO A 167 -3.84 -5.30 -3.05
N ASN A 168 -4.65 -6.37 -3.16
CA ASN A 168 -5.94 -6.45 -2.51
C ASN A 168 -5.85 -6.44 -0.98
N LEU A 169 -4.79 -7.04 -0.41
CA LEU A 169 -4.59 -7.04 1.04
C LEU A 169 -4.03 -5.71 1.56
N ILE A 170 -3.23 -5.02 0.75
CA ILE A 170 -2.80 -3.65 1.03
C ILE A 170 -4.02 -2.71 1.06
N GLY A 171 -4.86 -2.77 0.02
CA GLY A 171 -6.09 -1.99 -0.04
C GLY A 171 -7.05 -2.30 1.12
N PHE A 172 -7.08 -3.54 1.61
CA PHE A 172 -7.91 -3.91 2.76
C PHE A 172 -7.53 -3.15 4.04
N GLY A 173 -6.24 -2.96 4.33
CA GLY A 173 -5.78 -2.16 5.47
C GLY A 173 -6.28 -0.71 5.39
N ASN A 174 -6.16 -0.09 4.21
CA ASN A 174 -6.66 1.26 3.94
C ASN A 174 -8.17 1.35 4.15
N LEU A 175 -8.93 0.35 3.70
CA LEU A 175 -10.38 0.28 3.91
C LEU A 175 -10.75 0.14 5.39
N LEU A 176 -10.02 -0.68 6.18
CA LEU A 176 -10.26 -0.79 7.62
C LEU A 176 -10.01 0.55 8.32
N ASN A 177 -8.97 1.28 7.92
CA ASN A 177 -8.69 2.61 8.46
C ASN A 177 -9.80 3.61 8.14
N ALA A 178 -10.33 3.58 6.91
CA ALA A 178 -11.44 4.43 6.51
C ALA A 178 -12.73 4.11 7.28
N ILE A 179 -13.02 2.82 7.51
CA ILE A 179 -14.15 2.37 8.34
C ILE A 179 -13.98 2.87 9.78
N GLU A 180 -12.79 2.71 10.37
CA GLU A 180 -12.50 3.17 11.73
C GLU A 180 -12.68 4.69 11.86
N THR A 181 -12.11 5.46 10.93
CA THR A 181 -12.23 6.92 10.90
C THR A 181 -13.70 7.34 10.87
N ARG A 182 -14.52 6.63 10.09
CA ARG A 182 -15.96 6.90 10.00
C ARG A 182 -16.72 6.50 11.27
N SER A 183 -16.35 5.37 11.87
CA SER A 183 -16.87 4.88 13.15
C SER A 183 -16.66 5.91 14.27
N VAL A 184 -15.43 6.45 14.37
CA VAL A 184 -15.07 7.52 15.32
C VAL A 184 -15.87 8.79 15.06
N LEU A 185 -15.94 9.24 13.80
CA LEU A 185 -16.70 10.44 13.44
C LEU A 185 -18.20 10.33 13.77
N TRP A 186 -18.78 9.14 13.61
CA TRP A 186 -20.18 8.89 13.94
C TRP A 186 -20.43 8.53 15.39
N ASN A 187 -19.38 8.36 16.18
CA ASN A 187 -19.43 7.83 17.54
C ASN A 187 -20.26 6.54 17.61
N ARG A 188 -19.99 5.60 16.69
CA ARG A 188 -20.72 4.32 16.58
C ARG A 188 -19.76 3.18 16.29
N PRO A 189 -19.73 2.12 17.13
CA PRO A 189 -18.85 0.99 16.89
C PRO A 189 -19.25 0.23 15.63
N VAL A 190 -18.26 -0.42 15.02
CA VAL A 190 -18.45 -1.26 13.85
C VAL A 190 -18.93 -2.64 14.31
N ASP A 191 -20.16 -3.02 13.99
CA ASP A 191 -20.69 -4.36 14.32
C ASP A 191 -20.26 -5.40 13.28
N VAL A 192 -20.55 -5.16 11.99
CA VAL A 192 -20.30 -6.12 10.91
C VAL A 192 -19.67 -5.46 9.69
N ILE A 193 -18.62 -6.09 9.18
CA ILE A 193 -18.02 -5.84 7.88
C ILE A 193 -18.45 -6.98 6.96
N ARG A 194 -19.24 -6.69 5.93
CA ARG A 194 -19.61 -7.67 4.90
C ARG A 194 -18.71 -7.49 3.70
N HIS A 195 -18.00 -8.56 3.34
CA HIS A 195 -17.12 -8.60 2.18
C HIS A 195 -17.68 -9.55 1.13
N ASP A 196 -17.50 -9.21 -0.14
CA ASP A 196 -17.90 -10.07 -1.25
C ASP A 196 -17.12 -11.39 -1.25
N ARG A 197 -17.71 -12.45 -1.81
CA ARG A 197 -17.07 -13.76 -1.83
C ARG A 197 -15.91 -13.75 -2.82
N GLN A 198 -14.71 -13.65 -2.26
CA GLN A 198 -13.46 -13.90 -2.97
C GLN A 198 -12.72 -15.05 -2.28
N GLU A 199 -12.97 -16.27 -2.75
CA GLU A 199 -12.46 -17.51 -2.13
C GLU A 199 -10.93 -17.50 -1.97
N GLU A 200 -10.23 -16.90 -2.93
CA GLU A 200 -8.78 -16.83 -2.92
C GLU A 200 -8.20 -16.00 -1.76
N PHE A 201 -8.91 -14.96 -1.32
CA PHE A 201 -8.44 -13.96 -0.35
C PHE A 201 -9.13 -14.07 1.02
N ALA A 202 -10.22 -14.84 1.13
CA ALA A 202 -11.04 -14.91 2.34
C ALA A 202 -10.24 -15.27 3.61
N ALA A 203 -9.28 -16.20 3.53
CA ALA A 203 -8.43 -16.56 4.66
C ALA A 203 -7.51 -15.41 5.09
N GLY A 204 -6.90 -14.71 4.12
CA GLY A 204 -6.05 -13.55 4.39
C GLY A 204 -6.84 -12.39 4.98
N LEU A 205 -8.01 -12.06 4.43
CA LEU A 205 -8.87 -11.01 4.96
C LEU A 205 -9.28 -11.29 6.41
N LYS A 206 -9.63 -12.53 6.75
CA LYS A 206 -9.95 -12.94 8.12
C LYS A 206 -8.75 -12.82 9.05
N PHE A 207 -7.57 -13.21 8.60
CA PHE A 207 -6.33 -13.08 9.37
C PHE A 207 -6.04 -11.60 9.68
N TRP A 208 -6.02 -10.75 8.66
CA TRP A 208 -5.75 -9.31 8.81
C TRP A 208 -6.81 -8.61 9.65
N HIS A 209 -8.10 -8.90 9.42
CA HIS A 209 -9.18 -8.38 10.25
C HIS A 209 -8.99 -8.78 11.73
N LYS A 210 -8.68 -10.05 12.01
CA LYS A 210 -8.42 -10.51 13.37
C LYS A 210 -7.21 -9.81 13.99
N MET A 211 -6.14 -9.59 13.22
CA MET A 211 -4.93 -8.91 13.69
C MET A 211 -5.26 -7.45 14.08
N TYR A 212 -5.88 -6.69 13.18
CA TYR A 212 -6.23 -5.29 13.43
C TYR A 212 -7.29 -5.11 14.53
N SER A 213 -8.33 -5.95 14.54
CA SER A 213 -9.43 -5.83 15.51
C SER A 213 -9.07 -6.28 16.92
N ASN A 214 -8.04 -7.10 17.10
CA ASN A 214 -7.57 -7.56 18.41
C ASN A 214 -6.23 -6.93 18.83
N ALA A 215 -5.65 -6.05 18.03
CA ALA A 215 -4.45 -5.33 18.42
C ALA A 215 -4.73 -4.49 19.68
N ARG A 216 -3.67 -4.24 20.46
CA ARG A 216 -3.76 -3.38 21.65
C ARG A 216 -4.06 -1.94 21.24
N GLU A 217 -4.61 -1.20 22.19
CA GLU A 217 -4.91 0.23 22.02
C GLU A 217 -3.71 1.14 22.18
N ASP A 218 -2.55 0.54 22.45
CA ASP A 218 -1.30 1.23 22.67
C ASP A 218 -0.99 2.18 21.50
N VAL A 219 -0.58 3.38 21.86
CA VAL A 219 -0.06 4.37 20.93
C VAL A 219 1.44 4.18 20.85
N VAL A 220 1.93 3.88 19.65
CA VAL A 220 3.34 3.81 19.35
C VAL A 220 3.79 5.18 18.85
N GLU A 221 4.71 5.82 19.57
CA GLU A 221 5.41 7.01 19.10
C GLU A 221 6.44 6.58 18.05
N MET A 222 6.19 6.95 16.80
CA MET A 222 7.06 6.67 15.68
C MET A 222 8.00 7.87 15.47
N PRO A 223 9.33 7.66 15.46
CA PRO A 223 10.29 8.72 15.17
C PRO A 223 9.91 9.45 13.87
N PHE A 224 9.78 10.77 13.95
CA PHE A 224 9.48 11.66 12.80
C PHE A 224 8.18 11.35 12.03
N SER A 225 7.36 10.41 12.50
CA SER A 225 6.11 9.97 11.85
C SER A 225 4.90 10.10 12.77
N GLY A 226 5.09 10.62 13.99
CA GLY A 226 4.04 10.89 14.95
C GLY A 226 3.49 9.61 15.60
N ARG A 227 2.20 9.59 15.90
CA ARG A 227 1.55 8.54 16.69
C ARG A 227 0.88 7.50 15.80
N MET A 228 1.22 6.24 16.00
CA MET A 228 0.58 5.11 15.35
C MET A 228 -0.23 4.29 16.35
N VAL A 229 -1.51 4.08 16.05
CA VAL A 229 -2.34 3.07 16.73
C VAL A 229 -2.55 1.95 15.73
N LEU A 230 -2.31 0.70 16.12
CA LEU A 230 -2.54 -0.44 15.23
C LEU A 230 -4.00 -0.91 15.26
N ARG A 231 -4.68 -0.85 16.42
CA ARG A 231 -6.07 -1.31 16.56
C ARG A 231 -7.02 -0.58 15.62
N ARG A 232 -7.81 -1.35 14.86
CA ARG A 232 -8.89 -0.84 13.99
C ARG A 232 -10.13 -1.71 14.13
N VAL A 233 -11.31 -1.12 14.03
CA VAL A 233 -12.61 -1.79 13.98
C VAL A 233 -12.81 -2.80 15.13
N PHE A 234 -12.42 -2.41 16.34
CA PHE A 234 -12.45 -3.26 17.53
C PHE A 234 -13.85 -3.84 17.77
N GLY A 235 -13.92 -5.15 18.04
CA GLY A 235 -15.17 -5.88 18.30
C GLY A 235 -16.02 -6.19 17.06
N SER A 236 -15.62 -5.74 15.87
CA SER A 236 -16.35 -6.02 14.63
C SER A 236 -16.24 -7.48 14.18
N ARG A 237 -17.21 -7.94 13.39
CA ARG A 237 -17.21 -9.26 12.73
C ARG A 237 -17.01 -9.13 11.24
N LEU A 238 -16.19 -9.98 10.65
CA LEU A 238 -16.04 -10.09 9.19
C LEU A 238 -16.89 -11.24 8.64
N GLU A 239 -17.89 -10.91 7.82
CA GLU A 239 -18.78 -11.87 7.16
C GLU A 239 -18.49 -11.90 5.65
N ILE A 240 -18.25 -13.10 5.10
CA ILE A 240 -18.15 -13.30 3.66
C ILE A 240 -19.55 -13.60 3.12
N SER A 241 -20.04 -12.75 2.21
CA SER A 241 -21.40 -12.81 1.67
C SER A 241 -21.36 -12.80 0.14
N THR A 242 -22.42 -13.31 -0.49
CA THR A 242 -22.62 -13.28 -1.95
C THR A 242 -23.37 -12.01 -2.34
N ALA A 243 -23.10 -11.52 -3.55
CA ALA A 243 -23.80 -10.35 -4.11
C ALA A 243 -25.34 -10.50 -4.09
N LYS A 244 -25.87 -11.70 -4.40
CA LYS A 244 -27.32 -12.00 -4.37
C LYS A 244 -27.99 -11.68 -3.03
N ASP A 245 -27.26 -11.83 -1.94
CA ASP A 245 -27.76 -11.67 -0.58
C ASP A 245 -27.47 -10.30 0.03
N SER A 246 -26.69 -9.46 -0.66
CA SER A 246 -26.28 -8.15 -0.17
C SER A 246 -26.51 -7.04 -1.20
N ALA A 247 -27.50 -6.19 -0.91
CA ALA A 247 -27.71 -4.96 -1.66
C ALA A 247 -26.49 -4.03 -1.64
N GLY A 248 -25.69 -4.07 -0.57
CA GLY A 248 -24.45 -3.30 -0.45
C GLY A 248 -23.37 -3.80 -1.41
N ILE A 249 -23.20 -5.12 -1.53
CA ILE A 249 -22.21 -5.71 -2.46
C ILE A 249 -22.58 -5.38 -3.91
N GLN A 250 -23.84 -5.56 -4.31
CA GLN A 250 -24.30 -5.18 -5.66
C GLN A 250 -24.08 -3.69 -5.95
N MET A 251 -24.26 -2.84 -4.93
CA MET A 251 -24.02 -1.41 -5.08
C MET A 251 -22.52 -1.09 -5.27
N ILE A 252 -21.66 -1.75 -4.49
CA ILE A 252 -20.21 -1.58 -4.59
C ILE A 252 -19.70 -2.09 -5.95
N ASP A 253 -20.21 -3.20 -6.47
CA ASP A 253 -19.90 -3.70 -7.83
C ASP A 253 -20.16 -2.62 -8.88
N VAL A 254 -21.35 -2.02 -8.87
CA VAL A 254 -21.72 -0.92 -9.76
C VAL A 254 -20.76 0.26 -9.63
N ILE A 255 -20.48 0.71 -8.40
CA ILE A 255 -19.62 1.87 -8.16
C ILE A 255 -18.19 1.60 -8.62
N LEU A 256 -17.60 0.45 -8.26
CA LEU A 256 -16.23 0.09 -8.65
C LEU A 256 -16.10 -0.06 -10.16
N TRP A 257 -17.12 -0.64 -10.81
CA TRP A 257 -17.13 -0.78 -12.26
C TRP A 257 -17.21 0.57 -12.97
N LEU A 258 -18.11 1.46 -12.53
CA LEU A 258 -18.20 2.83 -13.05
C LEU A 258 -16.91 3.61 -12.82
N PHE A 259 -16.32 3.50 -11.62
CA PHE A 259 -15.06 4.14 -11.28
C PHE A 259 -13.93 3.68 -12.21
N SER A 260 -13.83 2.37 -12.49
CA SER A 260 -12.86 1.83 -13.44
C SER A 260 -13.09 2.30 -14.87
N ARG A 261 -14.35 2.46 -15.29
CA ARG A 261 -14.71 2.95 -16.63
C ARG A 261 -14.40 4.43 -16.82
N ALA A 262 -14.71 5.27 -15.83
CA ALA A 262 -14.43 6.71 -15.84
C ALA A 262 -12.93 7.05 -16.04
N GLN A 263 -12.02 6.11 -15.76
CA GLN A 263 -10.58 6.29 -16.00
C GLN A 263 -10.18 6.15 -17.48
N ARG A 264 -11.06 5.62 -18.33
CA ARG A 264 -10.76 5.27 -19.72
C ARG A 264 -11.64 6.02 -20.73
N GLU A 265 -12.87 6.31 -20.32
CA GLU A 265 -13.87 6.91 -21.18
C GLU A 265 -14.86 7.76 -20.37
N GLU A 266 -15.53 8.69 -21.05
CA GLU A 266 -16.61 9.47 -20.45
C GLU A 266 -17.83 8.58 -20.19
N LEU A 267 -18.41 8.73 -19.01
CA LEU A 267 -19.62 8.00 -18.64
C LEU A 267 -20.86 8.74 -19.14
N PRO A 268 -21.93 8.02 -19.52
CA PRO A 268 -23.23 8.63 -19.75
C PRO A 268 -23.73 9.40 -18.52
N PRO A 269 -24.56 10.44 -18.71
CA PRO A 269 -24.89 11.39 -17.64
C PRO A 269 -25.53 10.76 -16.40
N ARG A 270 -26.34 9.70 -16.52
CA ARG A 270 -27.03 9.10 -15.36
C ARG A 270 -26.09 8.19 -14.57
N CYS A 271 -25.22 7.47 -15.26
CA CYS A 271 -24.09 6.77 -14.65
C CYS A 271 -23.12 7.74 -13.94
N GLN A 272 -22.77 8.86 -14.59
CA GLN A 272 -21.92 9.89 -13.98
C GLN A 272 -22.54 10.45 -12.69
N ALA A 273 -23.85 10.70 -12.67
CA ALA A 273 -24.54 11.18 -11.48
C ALA A 273 -24.45 10.24 -10.26
N ILE A 274 -24.25 8.93 -10.47
CA ILE A 274 -23.93 7.99 -9.38
C ILE A 274 -22.53 8.29 -8.82
N LEU A 275 -21.52 8.42 -9.68
CA LEU A 275 -20.16 8.72 -9.23
C LEU A 275 -20.06 10.08 -8.56
N ASP A 276 -20.71 11.11 -9.08
CA ASP A 276 -20.73 12.44 -8.45
C ASP A 276 -21.31 12.37 -7.03
N TYR A 277 -22.38 11.58 -6.85
CA TYR A 277 -22.94 11.32 -5.52
C TYR A 277 -21.95 10.57 -4.62
N VAL A 278 -21.23 9.58 -5.15
CA VAL A 278 -20.19 8.86 -4.40
C VAL A 278 -19.06 9.79 -3.99
N TYR A 279 -18.51 10.59 -4.91
CA TYR A 279 -17.41 11.52 -4.64
C TYR A 279 -17.79 12.59 -3.62
N SER A 280 -19.00 13.14 -3.69
CA SER A 280 -19.47 14.14 -2.70
C SER A 280 -19.60 13.58 -1.28
N ARG A 281 -19.55 12.25 -1.11
CA ARG A 281 -19.84 11.55 0.15
C ARG A 281 -18.77 10.52 0.51
N GLY A 282 -17.68 10.51 -0.24
CA GLY A 282 -16.68 9.46 -0.24
C GLY A 282 -15.31 9.98 0.18
N HIS A 283 -14.52 9.10 0.78
CA HIS A 283 -13.08 9.29 0.95
C HIS A 283 -12.36 8.42 -0.09
N LEU A 284 -11.43 9.02 -0.83
CA LEU A 284 -10.53 8.29 -1.73
C LEU A 284 -9.16 8.19 -1.06
N ASP A 285 -8.75 6.96 -0.76
CA ASP A 285 -7.40 6.62 -0.38
C ASP A 285 -6.66 6.21 -1.66
N ASP A 286 -5.77 7.08 -2.15
CA ASP A 286 -4.99 6.86 -3.37
C ASP A 286 -3.54 6.46 -3.02
N PHE A 287 -3.24 5.19 -3.24
CA PHE A 287 -1.94 4.55 -3.11
C PHE A 287 -1.30 4.39 -4.51
N SER A 288 -0.92 5.53 -5.09
CA SER A 288 -0.28 5.65 -6.41
C SER A 288 0.94 6.56 -6.37
N TYR A 289 1.75 6.54 -7.43
CA TYR A 289 2.88 7.45 -7.55
C TYR A 289 2.44 8.91 -7.50
N ALA A 290 1.36 9.26 -8.22
CA ALA A 290 0.87 10.64 -8.27
C ALA A 290 0.47 11.13 -6.88
N ALA A 291 -0.36 10.37 -6.17
CA ALA A 291 -0.80 10.75 -4.83
C ALA A 291 0.36 10.79 -3.81
N ALA A 292 1.35 9.89 -3.95
CA ALA A 292 2.54 9.91 -3.12
C ALA A 292 3.46 11.11 -3.44
N ALA A 293 3.57 11.50 -4.71
CA ALA A 293 4.36 12.65 -5.14
C ALA A 293 3.75 13.92 -4.59
N ASP A 294 2.45 14.15 -4.81
CA ASP A 294 1.72 15.31 -4.29
C ASP A 294 1.82 15.46 -2.76
N ARG A 295 1.80 14.34 -2.02
CA ARG A 295 2.01 14.37 -0.56
C ARG A 295 3.44 14.73 -0.21
N THR A 296 4.42 14.12 -0.87
CA THR A 296 5.84 14.34 -0.60
C THR A 296 6.26 15.77 -0.94
N GLU A 297 5.83 16.29 -2.10
CA GLU A 297 6.09 17.65 -2.54
C GLU A 297 5.53 18.66 -1.55
N ARG A 298 4.26 18.53 -1.13
CA ARG A 298 3.67 19.41 -0.11
C ARG A 298 4.44 19.40 1.21
N THR A 299 4.81 18.22 1.71
CA THR A 299 5.62 18.12 2.94
C THR A 299 6.99 18.80 2.77
N ILE A 300 7.62 18.65 1.61
CA ILE A 300 8.90 19.30 1.31
C ILE A 300 8.74 20.83 1.21
N GLU A 301 7.67 21.31 0.57
CA GLU A 301 7.33 22.73 0.48
C GLU A 301 7.09 23.35 1.87
N GLU A 302 6.35 22.65 2.73
CA GLU A 302 6.12 23.04 4.12
C GLU A 302 7.44 23.18 4.89
N ILE A 303 8.35 22.20 4.75
CA ILE A 303 9.68 22.24 5.37
C ILE A 303 10.50 23.43 4.85
N TYR A 304 10.50 23.67 3.54
CA TYR A 304 11.26 24.79 2.95
C TYR A 304 10.66 26.17 3.24
N ALA A 305 9.38 26.25 3.59
CA ALA A 305 8.74 27.50 3.99
C ALA A 305 9.18 27.96 5.39
N GLU A 306 9.67 27.05 6.23
CA GLU A 306 10.16 27.38 7.56
C GLU A 306 11.56 28.02 7.52
N PRO A 307 11.80 29.12 8.26
CA PRO A 307 13.12 29.73 8.31
C PRO A 307 14.12 28.77 8.97
N LEU A 308 15.27 28.57 8.33
CA LEU A 308 16.38 27.81 8.89
C LEU A 308 16.80 28.43 10.22
N GLN A 309 16.71 27.64 11.29
CA GLN A 309 17.15 28.07 12.61
C GLN A 309 18.68 28.24 12.62
N PRO A 310 19.22 29.21 13.38
CA PRO A 310 20.67 29.33 13.56
C PRO A 310 21.30 28.02 14.04
N GLY A 311 22.37 27.58 13.39
CA GLY A 311 23.05 26.31 13.71
C GLY A 311 22.38 25.04 13.19
N ALA A 312 21.19 25.11 12.57
CA ALA A 312 20.50 23.93 12.05
C ALA A 312 21.29 23.21 10.96
N LEU A 313 22.00 23.96 10.11
CA LEU A 313 22.82 23.38 9.04
C LEU A 313 24.05 22.64 9.60
N GLU A 314 24.73 23.24 10.58
CA GLU A 314 25.88 22.60 11.25
C GLU A 314 25.44 21.31 11.96
N GLY A 315 24.35 21.37 12.73
CA GLY A 315 23.79 20.19 13.37
C GLY A 315 23.33 19.11 12.38
N ALA A 316 22.80 19.49 11.22
CA ALA A 316 22.41 18.53 10.18
C ALA A 316 23.64 17.84 9.55
N LEU A 317 24.74 18.57 9.33
CA LEU A 317 25.99 18.01 8.81
C LEU A 317 26.65 17.07 9.83
N GLU A 318 26.67 17.44 11.10
CA GLU A 318 27.15 16.59 12.20
C GLU A 318 26.31 15.30 12.29
N PHE A 319 24.98 15.42 12.30
CA PHE A 319 24.07 14.27 12.29
C PHE A 319 24.30 13.35 11.08
N GLN A 320 24.51 13.93 9.90
CA GLN A 320 24.79 13.15 8.69
C GLN A 320 26.12 12.39 8.80
N ALA A 321 27.16 13.02 9.34
CA ALA A 321 28.46 12.41 9.57
C ALA A 321 28.37 11.26 10.58
N GLU A 322 27.69 11.46 11.70
CA GLU A 322 27.47 10.41 12.72
C GLU A 322 26.74 9.20 12.15
N ILE A 323 25.70 9.41 11.34
CA ILE A 323 24.96 8.29 10.74
C ILE A 323 25.83 7.53 9.74
N GLU A 324 26.64 8.24 8.95
CA GLU A 324 27.54 7.59 8.00
C GLU A 324 28.63 6.78 8.73
N GLU A 325 29.20 7.30 9.82
CA GLU A 325 30.15 6.56 10.66
C GLU A 325 29.50 5.29 11.24
N ARG A 326 28.29 5.39 11.81
CA ARG A 326 27.55 4.24 12.35
C ARG A 326 27.26 3.19 11.28
N ARG A 327 26.93 3.62 10.07
CA ARG A 327 26.67 2.73 8.93
C ARG A 327 27.93 1.95 8.54
N GLN A 328 29.07 2.64 8.38
CA GLN A 328 30.35 2.00 8.07
C GLN A 328 30.77 1.00 9.16
N ALA A 329 30.62 1.39 10.44
CA ALA A 329 30.90 0.51 11.57
C ALA A 329 30.01 -0.74 11.55
N SER A 330 28.70 -0.58 11.28
CA SER A 330 27.75 -1.70 11.21
C SER A 330 28.07 -2.68 10.07
N MET A 331 28.49 -2.17 8.90
CA MET A 331 28.94 -3.00 7.78
C MET A 331 30.20 -3.79 8.14
N ALA A 332 31.17 -3.14 8.79
CA ALA A 332 32.41 -3.78 9.21
C ALA A 332 32.18 -4.85 10.28
N GLU A 333 31.34 -4.56 11.28
CA GLU A 333 30.97 -5.51 12.33
C GLU A 333 30.27 -6.75 11.74
N TYR A 334 29.32 -6.54 10.83
CA TYR A 334 28.63 -7.65 10.15
C TYR A 334 29.60 -8.52 9.35
N ALA A 335 30.54 -7.93 8.62
CA ALA A 335 31.56 -8.66 7.87
C ALA A 335 32.48 -9.50 8.79
N LEU A 336 32.83 -8.98 9.97
CA LEU A 336 33.62 -9.72 10.96
C LEU A 336 32.84 -10.90 11.56
N LEU A 337 31.56 -10.71 11.87
CA LEU A 337 30.71 -11.79 12.40
C LEU A 337 30.52 -12.92 11.38
N ASN A 338 30.32 -12.59 10.09
CA ASN A 338 30.16 -13.60 9.05
C ASN A 338 31.45 -14.35 8.71
N THR A 339 32.61 -13.70 8.82
CA THR A 339 33.91 -14.38 8.63
C THR A 339 34.32 -15.26 9.83
N ALA A 340 33.79 -15.00 11.03
CA ALA A 340 34.02 -15.83 12.21
C ALA A 340 33.09 -17.06 12.29
N ASN A 341 31.95 -17.03 11.57
CA ASN A 341 30.92 -18.07 11.60
C ASN A 341 30.90 -19.00 10.36
N GLY A 342 31.67 -18.67 9.32
CA GLY A 342 31.86 -19.51 8.11
C GLY A 342 33.17 -20.27 8.16
#